data_AF-A0A9D3XIX4-F1
#
_entry.id   AF-A0A9D3XIX4-F1
#
_cell.length_a   1.000
_cell.length_b   1.000
_cell.length_c   1.000
_cell.angle_alpha   90.00
_cell.angle_beta   90.00
_cell.angle_gamma   90.00
#
_symmetry.space_group_name_H-M   'P 1'
#
loop_
_entity.id
_entity.type
_entity.pdbx_description
1 polymer ?
#
loop_
_entity_poly.entity_id
_entity_poly.type
_entity_poly.pdbx_seq_one_letter_code
_entity_poly.pdbx_strand_id
1 'polypeptide(L)'
;MATMVSGRMPRAGLLLLPLLLCFGPETVGSINPAALRETVDHVNKDGLAVEYAFAVSLQKASCENPSGLEQVLRRNKLQDMQAASNPEGVLYDPDEGPIVAARMQRLGRAGEHAEWHLLQGDRNSPVQKLLARTYNERSCLIFFTIRSPCAGTCLLVKRPHNILRMVSDTFRPIDHNYKAFVFRQIYQQDQDLDPQSLLEAWHQLPNVPLLCCDTNGCRDCRGNDPSPEPSACLDEIRAMRQLLHPSGRGQEEEQGAEGRAEDVGESRGHLRRFGEMPSVAVSFCSGDKSHPMTEDAVWFLALPGRPG
;
A
#
# COMPACT_ATOMS: atom_id res chain seq x y z
N MET A 1 -67.48 18.81 53.80
CA MET A 1 -67.29 17.46 53.25
C MET A 1 -66.50 17.58 51.95
N ALA A 2 -65.22 17.21 51.97
CA ALA A 2 -64.40 17.03 50.78
C ALA A 2 -63.36 15.96 51.14
N THR A 3 -63.55 14.77 50.60
CA THR A 3 -62.71 13.58 50.80
C THR A 3 -61.50 13.65 49.87
N MET A 4 -60.29 13.70 50.42
CA MET A 4 -59.05 13.46 49.67
C MET A 4 -58.83 11.94 49.52
N VAL A 5 -58.72 11.47 48.27
CA VAL A 5 -58.34 10.10 47.93
C VAL A 5 -56.83 10.04 47.69
N SER A 6 -56.21 9.02 48.27
CA SER A 6 -54.77 8.73 48.26
C SER A 6 -54.25 8.32 46.88
N GLY A 7 -53.26 9.06 46.37
CA GLY A 7 -52.54 8.78 45.13
C GLY A 7 -51.37 7.83 45.37
N ARG A 8 -51.47 6.62 44.79
CA ARG A 8 -50.45 5.57 44.78
C ARG A 8 -49.49 5.81 43.61
N MET A 9 -48.23 6.16 43.87
CA MET A 9 -47.20 6.21 42.81
C MET A 9 -46.69 4.78 42.48
N PRO A 10 -46.52 4.43 41.20
CA PRO A 10 -45.97 3.14 40.80
C PRO A 10 -44.46 3.11 41.05
N ARG A 11 -44.02 2.14 41.87
CA ARG A 11 -42.62 1.73 42.00
C ARG A 11 -42.22 0.90 40.77
N ALA A 12 -41.94 1.55 39.66
CA ALA A 12 -41.36 0.88 38.49
C ALA A 12 -40.49 1.90 37.74
N GLY A 13 -39.22 2.00 38.12
CA GLY A 13 -38.32 2.91 37.41
C GLY A 13 -36.96 3.07 38.04
N LEU A 14 -36.26 1.98 38.36
CA LEU A 14 -34.85 2.10 38.74
C LEU A 14 -34.04 0.81 38.53
N LEU A 15 -34.23 0.13 37.40
CA LEU A 15 -33.49 -1.09 37.03
C LEU A 15 -32.94 -1.07 35.59
N LEU A 16 -32.65 0.11 35.02
CA LEU A 16 -32.05 0.22 33.67
C LEU A 16 -30.67 0.90 33.63
N LEU A 17 -30.18 1.47 34.73
CA LEU A 17 -28.86 2.11 34.75
C LEU A 17 -27.63 1.16 34.69
N PRO A 18 -27.64 -0.10 35.15
CA PRO A 18 -26.43 -0.93 35.09
C PRO A 18 -26.07 -1.43 33.69
N LEU A 19 -27.04 -1.49 32.76
CA LEU A 19 -26.81 -2.00 31.39
C LEU A 19 -26.15 -0.98 30.46
N LEU A 20 -26.16 0.31 30.81
CA LEU A 20 -25.53 1.38 30.02
C LEU A 20 -24.03 1.56 30.32
N LEU A 21 -23.48 0.87 31.32
CA LEU A 21 -22.05 0.92 31.66
C LEU A 21 -21.23 -0.24 31.05
N CYS A 22 -21.87 -1.20 30.37
CA CYS A 22 -21.17 -2.28 29.66
C CYS A 22 -20.80 -1.91 28.21
N PHE A 23 -21.27 -0.77 27.72
CA PHE A 23 -20.84 -0.19 26.45
C PHE A 23 -20.05 1.09 26.77
N GLY A 24 -18.88 0.93 27.38
CA GLY A 24 -17.86 1.97 27.26
C GLY A 24 -17.68 2.25 25.77
N PRO A 25 -17.42 3.49 25.35
CA PRO A 25 -17.05 3.74 23.97
C PRO A 25 -15.80 2.89 23.72
N GLU A 26 -15.95 1.80 22.99
CA GLU A 26 -14.83 1.31 22.20
C GLU A 26 -14.51 2.50 21.30
N THR A 27 -13.56 3.32 21.73
CA THR A 27 -12.78 4.12 20.81
C THR A 27 -12.15 3.07 19.92
N VAL A 28 -12.83 2.74 18.83
CA VAL A 28 -12.40 1.73 17.88
C VAL A 28 -10.99 2.14 17.49
N GLY A 29 -10.00 1.42 18.01
CA GLY A 29 -8.60 1.80 17.86
C GLY A 29 -8.27 1.82 16.37
N SER A 30 -7.42 2.75 15.96
CA SER A 30 -6.87 2.80 14.61
C SER A 30 -5.36 2.75 14.68
N ILE A 31 -4.72 2.39 13.56
CA ILE A 31 -3.27 2.57 13.41
C ILE A 31 -2.94 4.01 13.77
N ASN A 32 -2.12 4.18 14.81
CA ASN A 32 -1.66 5.48 15.23
C ASN A 32 -0.58 5.95 14.24
N PRO A 33 -0.73 7.12 13.57
CA PRO A 33 0.27 7.60 12.61
C PRO A 33 1.70 7.72 13.18
N ALA A 34 1.84 8.04 14.47
CA ALA A 34 3.13 8.05 15.14
C ALA A 34 3.70 6.63 15.33
N ALA A 35 2.87 5.68 15.75
CA ALA A 35 3.26 4.27 15.86
C ALA A 35 3.64 3.65 14.51
N LEU A 36 2.90 4.02 13.45
CA LEU A 36 3.18 3.60 12.09
C LEU A 36 4.56 4.10 11.63
N ARG A 37 4.86 5.37 11.88
CA ARG A 37 6.19 5.95 11.61
C ARG A 37 7.28 5.19 12.35
N GLU A 38 7.14 5.00 13.66
CA GLU A 38 8.13 4.26 14.46
C GLU A 38 8.32 2.84 13.93
N THR A 39 7.25 2.17 13.51
CA THR A 39 7.32 0.84 12.91
C THR A 39 8.11 0.83 11.61
N VAL A 40 7.80 1.76 10.71
CA VAL A 40 8.49 1.89 9.42
C VAL A 40 9.96 2.27 9.62
N ASP A 41 10.24 3.22 10.51
CA ASP A 41 11.61 3.65 10.81
C ASP A 41 12.42 2.53 11.46
N HIS A 42 11.81 1.70 12.31
CA HIS A 42 12.45 0.53 12.90
C HIS A 42 12.87 -0.51 11.85
N VAL A 43 11.97 -0.85 10.94
CA VAL A 43 12.24 -1.80 9.84
C VAL A 43 13.26 -1.25 8.85
N ASN A 44 13.18 0.05 8.55
CA ASN A 44 14.00 0.73 7.55
C ASN A 44 15.27 1.40 8.12
N LYS A 45 15.57 1.23 9.42
CA LYS A 45 16.71 1.89 10.09
C LYS A 45 18.05 1.63 9.39
N ASP A 46 18.24 0.38 8.99
CA ASP A 46 19.40 -0.10 8.24
C ASP A 46 19.02 -0.41 6.78
N GLY A 47 17.89 0.15 6.31
CA GLY A 47 17.22 -0.28 5.09
C GLY A 47 18.02 -0.01 3.81
N LEU A 48 17.58 -0.67 2.75
CA LEU A 48 18.30 -0.65 1.48
C LEU A 48 18.18 0.72 0.81
N ALA A 49 19.29 1.25 0.28
CA ALA A 49 19.30 2.48 -0.51
C ALA A 49 18.68 2.32 -1.92
N VAL A 50 17.79 1.34 -2.09
CA VAL A 50 17.19 0.93 -3.36
C VAL A 50 15.68 0.74 -3.21
N GLU A 51 14.98 0.57 -4.32
CA GLU A 51 13.54 0.34 -4.33
C GLU A 51 13.19 -1.06 -3.83
N TYR A 52 12.51 -1.11 -2.69
CA TYR A 52 12.02 -2.33 -2.06
C TYR A 52 10.70 -2.04 -1.34
N ALA A 53 9.99 -3.12 -1.03
CA ALA A 53 8.76 -3.10 -0.27
C ALA A 53 8.79 -4.20 0.80
N PHE A 54 7.99 -4.04 1.85
CA PHE A 54 7.74 -5.08 2.83
C PHE A 54 6.28 -5.08 3.29
N ALA A 55 5.80 -6.24 3.73
CA ALA A 55 4.54 -6.35 4.45
C ALA A 55 4.82 -6.93 5.83
N VAL A 56 4.19 -6.35 6.85
CA VAL A 56 4.32 -6.79 8.23
C VAL A 56 2.94 -6.96 8.87
N SER A 57 2.76 -8.07 9.57
CA SER A 57 1.56 -8.40 10.34
C SER A 57 1.90 -8.38 11.82
N LEU A 58 1.36 -7.42 12.56
CA LEU A 58 1.64 -7.18 13.97
C LEU A 58 0.37 -7.32 14.80
N GLN A 59 0.49 -7.39 16.12
CA GLN A 59 -0.68 -7.26 17.00
C GLN A 59 -1.21 -5.82 16.96
N LYS A 60 -2.53 -5.65 17.08
CA LYS A 60 -3.21 -4.34 17.13
C LYS A 60 -2.57 -3.42 18.17
N ALA A 61 -2.24 -3.95 19.35
CA ALA A 61 -1.56 -3.21 20.41
C ALA A 61 -0.23 -2.58 19.92
N SER A 62 0.56 -3.30 19.11
CA SER A 62 1.81 -2.79 18.53
C SER A 62 1.58 -1.70 17.46
N CYS A 63 0.44 -1.74 16.77
CA CYS A 63 0.03 -0.73 15.79
C CYS A 63 -0.56 0.54 16.41
N GLU A 64 -1.05 0.46 17.65
CA GLU A 64 -1.52 1.61 18.43
C GLU A 64 -0.39 2.24 19.24
N ASN A 65 0.46 1.38 19.82
CA ASN A 65 1.61 1.73 20.63
C ASN A 65 2.78 0.79 20.29
N PRO A 66 3.84 1.29 19.64
CA PRO A 66 4.95 0.48 19.14
C PRO A 66 5.90 0.01 20.26
N SER A 67 5.52 0.17 21.54
CA SER A 67 6.26 -0.40 22.66
C SER A 67 6.47 -1.91 22.47
N GLY A 68 7.73 -2.36 22.59
CA GLY A 68 8.09 -3.77 22.41
C GLY A 68 8.29 -4.22 20.96
N LEU A 69 8.27 -3.29 19.98
CA LEU A 69 8.50 -3.62 18.57
C LEU A 69 9.82 -4.39 18.34
N GLU A 70 10.88 -4.04 19.07
CA GLU A 70 12.18 -4.73 19.05
C GLU A 70 12.11 -6.24 19.39
N GLN A 71 11.11 -6.66 20.16
CA GLN A 71 10.95 -8.08 20.53
C GLN A 71 10.28 -8.88 19.40
N VAL A 72 9.35 -8.25 18.68
CA VAL A 72 8.57 -8.82 17.58
C VAL A 72 9.35 -8.75 16.27
N LEU A 73 9.93 -7.59 15.99
CA LEU A 73 10.79 -7.30 14.83
C LEU A 73 12.23 -7.16 15.30
N ARG A 74 12.84 -8.29 15.67
CA ARG A 74 14.21 -8.32 16.18
C ARG A 74 15.19 -7.81 15.14
N ARG A 75 16.14 -6.98 15.57
CA ARG A 75 17.12 -6.35 14.68
C ARG A 75 17.91 -7.35 13.82
N ASN A 76 18.33 -8.48 14.37
CA ASN A 76 19.04 -9.50 13.59
C ASN A 76 18.17 -10.09 12.45
N LYS A 77 16.87 -10.27 12.68
CA LYS A 77 15.94 -10.73 11.64
C LYS A 77 15.70 -9.67 10.56
N LEU A 78 15.67 -8.39 10.94
CA LEU A 78 15.60 -7.29 9.98
C LEU A 78 16.88 -7.18 9.14
N GLN A 79 18.05 -7.43 9.73
CA GLN A 79 19.31 -7.52 9.01
C GLN A 79 19.34 -8.72 8.05
N ASP A 80 18.87 -9.88 8.48
CA ASP A 80 18.73 -11.06 7.61
C ASP A 80 17.81 -10.77 6.42
N MET A 81 16.65 -10.13 6.67
CA MET A 81 15.72 -9.70 5.64
C MET A 81 16.37 -8.75 4.63
N GLN A 82 17.10 -7.75 5.10
CA GLN A 82 17.77 -6.77 4.25
C GLN A 82 18.88 -7.44 3.43
N ALA A 83 19.70 -8.29 4.04
CA ALA A 83 20.75 -9.02 3.34
C ALA A 83 20.17 -9.94 2.26
N ALA A 84 19.09 -10.67 2.58
CA ALA A 84 18.40 -11.55 1.65
C ALA A 84 17.71 -10.79 0.51
N SER A 85 17.13 -9.63 0.79
CA SER A 85 16.43 -8.80 -0.21
C SER A 85 17.37 -7.86 -0.96
N ASN A 86 18.67 -7.84 -0.65
CA ASN A 86 19.62 -6.96 -1.31
C ASN A 86 19.79 -7.29 -2.80
N PRO A 87 19.84 -8.54 -3.27
CA PRO A 87 19.92 -8.79 -4.71
C PRO A 87 18.60 -8.45 -5.41
N GLU A 88 18.70 -7.97 -6.64
CA GLU A 88 17.56 -7.51 -7.43
C GLU A 88 16.58 -8.65 -7.76
N GLY A 89 15.27 -8.39 -7.66
CA GLY A 89 14.20 -9.38 -7.85
C GLY A 89 14.12 -10.46 -6.77
N VAL A 90 14.90 -10.37 -5.70
CA VAL A 90 14.85 -11.35 -4.62
C VAL A 90 13.74 -11.04 -3.63
N LEU A 91 13.08 -12.12 -3.20
CA LEU A 91 12.03 -12.17 -2.20
C LEU A 91 12.59 -12.74 -0.88
N TYR A 92 12.32 -12.04 0.21
CA TYR A 92 12.39 -12.58 1.56
C TYR A 92 11.00 -13.03 2.01
N ASP A 93 10.76 -14.34 1.96
CA ASP A 93 9.52 -15.01 2.40
C ASP A 93 9.89 -16.18 3.32
N PRO A 94 10.22 -15.92 4.60
CA PRO A 94 10.53 -16.98 5.56
C PRO A 94 9.27 -17.78 5.91
N ASP A 95 9.45 -19.05 6.26
CA ASP A 95 8.35 -19.93 6.70
C ASP A 95 7.65 -19.42 7.97
N GLU A 96 8.39 -18.69 8.82
CA GLU A 96 7.92 -18.13 10.08
C GLU A 96 8.22 -16.64 10.19
N GLY A 97 7.44 -15.97 11.04
CA GLY A 97 7.68 -14.58 11.42
C GLY A 97 6.70 -13.59 10.77
N PRO A 98 6.71 -12.34 11.29
CA PRO A 98 5.68 -11.35 11.01
C PRO A 98 5.94 -10.51 9.76
N ILE A 99 7.00 -10.77 8.99
CA ILE A 99 7.43 -9.89 7.91
C ILE A 99 7.85 -10.65 6.65
N VAL A 100 7.52 -10.08 5.50
CA VAL A 100 8.02 -10.46 4.16
C VAL A 100 8.50 -9.21 3.45
N ALA A 101 9.49 -9.33 2.56
CA ALA A 101 10.01 -8.21 1.79
C ALA A 101 10.42 -8.62 0.38
N ALA A 102 10.39 -7.68 -0.55
CA ALA A 102 10.85 -7.90 -1.91
C ALA A 102 11.59 -6.66 -2.43
N ARG A 103 12.57 -6.90 -3.30
CA ARG A 103 13.22 -5.84 -4.08
C ARG A 103 12.65 -5.82 -5.50
N MET A 104 12.62 -4.64 -6.12
CA MET A 104 12.24 -4.51 -7.54
C MET A 104 13.11 -5.43 -8.42
N GLN A 105 12.59 -5.82 -9.59
CA GLN A 105 13.36 -6.50 -10.64
C GLN A 105 13.35 -5.70 -11.94
N ARG A 106 14.52 -5.28 -12.43
CA ARG A 106 14.67 -4.66 -13.76
C ARG A 106 14.72 -5.73 -14.83
N LEU A 107 13.81 -5.63 -15.79
CA LEU A 107 13.70 -6.47 -16.97
C LEU A 107 13.80 -5.58 -18.22
N GLY A 108 15.04 -5.13 -18.51
CA GLY A 108 15.30 -4.23 -19.63
C GLY A 108 14.72 -2.83 -19.41
N ARG A 109 13.83 -2.38 -20.31
CA ARG A 109 13.13 -1.07 -20.19
C ARG A 109 11.90 -1.11 -19.29
N ALA A 110 11.47 -2.29 -18.89
CA ALA A 110 10.38 -2.51 -17.94
C ALA A 110 10.96 -3.05 -16.62
N GLY A 111 10.22 -2.92 -15.53
CA GLY A 111 10.57 -3.53 -14.26
C GLY A 111 9.33 -4.07 -13.57
N GLU A 112 9.52 -5.15 -12.83
CA GLU A 112 8.55 -5.63 -11.85
C GLU A 112 8.81 -4.89 -10.55
N HIS A 113 7.79 -4.20 -10.07
CA HIS A 113 7.89 -3.40 -8.85
C HIS A 113 7.79 -4.33 -7.63
N ALA A 114 8.43 -3.94 -6.53
CA ALA A 114 8.46 -4.74 -5.31
C ALA A 114 7.04 -5.04 -4.78
N GLU A 115 6.11 -4.11 -4.97
CA GLU A 115 4.71 -4.27 -4.59
C GLU A 115 4.06 -5.45 -5.31
N TRP A 116 4.34 -5.61 -6.60
CA TRP A 116 3.82 -6.70 -7.40
C TRP A 116 4.39 -8.04 -6.93
N HIS A 117 5.71 -8.14 -6.68
CA HIS A 117 6.33 -9.37 -6.18
C HIS A 117 5.73 -9.86 -4.86
N LEU A 118 5.36 -8.95 -3.95
CA LEU A 118 4.74 -9.30 -2.67
C LEU A 118 3.27 -9.72 -2.79
N LEU A 119 2.54 -9.17 -3.76
CA LEU A 119 1.09 -9.33 -3.87
C LEU A 119 0.68 -10.41 -4.89
N GLN A 120 1.54 -10.75 -5.85
CA GLN A 120 1.24 -11.72 -6.90
C GLN A 120 1.15 -13.16 -6.42
N GLY A 121 0.35 -13.98 -7.11
CA GLY A 121 0.21 -15.41 -6.81
C GLY A 121 -1.04 -15.78 -6.00
N ASP A 122 -2.03 -14.90 -5.95
CA ASP A 122 -3.29 -15.10 -5.21
C ASP A 122 -3.04 -15.58 -3.78
N ARG A 123 -3.62 -16.72 -3.36
CA ARG A 123 -3.44 -17.33 -2.03
C ARG A 123 -2.00 -17.75 -1.73
N ASN A 124 -1.15 -17.85 -2.74
CA ASN A 124 0.26 -18.19 -2.61
C ASN A 124 1.17 -16.97 -2.65
N SER A 125 0.62 -15.74 -2.68
CA SER A 125 1.45 -14.54 -2.61
C SER A 125 2.19 -14.47 -1.27
N PRO A 126 3.37 -13.86 -1.22
CA PRO A 126 4.12 -13.65 0.02
C PRO A 126 3.27 -13.02 1.12
N VAL A 127 2.44 -12.02 0.80
CA VAL A 127 1.55 -11.41 1.80
C VAL A 127 0.42 -12.35 2.22
N GLN A 128 -0.16 -13.13 1.32
CA GLN A 128 -1.21 -14.07 1.71
C GLN A 128 -0.67 -15.21 2.57
N LYS A 129 0.55 -15.71 2.28
CA LYS A 129 1.26 -16.65 3.17
C LYS A 129 1.56 -16.03 4.53
N LEU A 130 1.99 -14.77 4.57
CA LEU A 130 2.19 -14.03 5.81
C LEU A 130 0.91 -13.97 6.63
N LEU A 131 -0.21 -13.60 6.00
CA LEU A 131 -1.51 -13.52 6.66
C LEU A 131 -1.96 -14.90 7.15
N ALA A 132 -1.82 -15.95 6.35
CA ALA A 132 -2.20 -17.30 6.72
C ALA A 132 -1.50 -17.81 7.99
N ARG A 133 -0.25 -17.37 8.24
CA ARG A 133 0.53 -17.81 9.41
C ARG A 133 0.48 -16.85 10.61
N THR A 134 0.10 -15.59 10.43
CA THR A 134 0.19 -14.56 11.50
C THR A 134 -1.09 -13.82 11.80
N TYR A 135 -2.05 -13.79 10.88
CA TYR A 135 -3.22 -12.94 11.02
C TYR A 135 -4.29 -13.57 11.89
N ASN A 136 -4.85 -12.75 12.79
CA ASN A 136 -6.10 -12.99 13.51
C ASN A 136 -6.83 -11.65 13.69
N GLU A 137 -8.01 -11.65 14.31
CA GLU A 137 -8.84 -10.46 14.53
C GLU A 137 -8.17 -9.38 15.41
N ARG A 138 -7.07 -9.72 16.09
CA ARG A 138 -6.22 -8.83 16.88
C ARG A 138 -4.91 -8.48 16.18
N SER A 139 -4.81 -8.72 14.87
CA SER A 139 -3.66 -8.31 14.07
C SER A 139 -3.97 -7.07 13.22
N CYS A 140 -2.92 -6.35 12.87
CA CYS A 140 -2.90 -5.27 11.89
C CYS A 140 -1.96 -5.62 10.74
N LEU A 141 -2.22 -5.09 9.55
CA LEU A 141 -1.40 -5.27 8.35
C LEU A 141 -0.85 -3.94 7.87
N ILE A 142 0.47 -3.81 7.83
CA ILE A 142 1.16 -2.65 7.24
C ILE A 142 1.90 -3.14 6.00
N PHE A 143 1.59 -2.54 4.85
CA PHE A 143 2.33 -2.73 3.61
C PHE A 143 3.10 -1.47 3.30
N PHE A 144 4.42 -1.54 3.30
CA PHE A 144 5.31 -0.41 3.06
C PHE A 144 6.04 -0.56 1.74
N THR A 145 6.24 0.55 1.03
CA THR A 145 7.12 0.65 -0.12
C THR A 145 7.96 1.94 -0.04
N ILE A 146 9.21 1.90 -0.50
CA ILE A 146 10.05 3.10 -0.52
C ILE A 146 9.45 4.16 -1.46
N ARG A 147 8.92 3.73 -2.61
CA ARG A 147 8.30 4.61 -3.62
C ARG A 147 6.80 4.36 -3.71
N SER A 148 6.02 5.40 -3.95
CA SER A 148 4.57 5.30 -4.13
C SER A 148 4.24 4.30 -5.24
N PRO A 149 3.13 3.56 -5.14
CA PRO A 149 2.69 2.71 -6.25
C PRO A 149 2.48 3.58 -7.49
N CYS A 150 3.19 3.25 -8.57
CA CYS A 150 3.26 4.14 -9.72
C CYS A 150 1.93 4.23 -10.49
N ALA A 151 1.60 5.42 -10.98
CA ALA A 151 0.38 5.68 -11.72
C ALA A 151 0.35 4.91 -13.05
N GLY A 152 1.49 4.82 -13.74
CA GLY A 152 1.58 4.27 -15.11
C GLY A 152 1.61 2.74 -15.23
N THR A 153 1.88 2.01 -14.13
CA THR A 153 2.00 0.54 -14.12
C THR A 153 1.23 -0.11 -12.97
N CYS A 154 1.58 0.19 -11.71
CA CYS A 154 0.97 -0.45 -10.55
C CYS A 154 -0.52 -0.12 -10.43
N LEU A 155 -0.91 1.12 -10.75
CA LEU A 155 -2.28 1.62 -10.59
C LEU A 155 -3.05 1.73 -11.90
N LEU A 156 -2.51 1.24 -13.01
CA LEU A 156 -3.17 1.30 -14.31
C LEU A 156 -3.76 -0.07 -14.67
N VAL A 157 -5.10 -0.18 -14.62
CA VAL A 157 -5.87 -1.43 -14.86
C VAL A 157 -5.41 -2.22 -16.11
N LYS A 158 -5.03 -1.52 -17.18
CA LYS A 158 -4.64 -2.13 -18.46
C LYS A 158 -3.22 -2.72 -18.48
N ARG A 159 -2.44 -2.59 -17.40
CA ARG A 159 -1.05 -3.06 -17.32
C ARG A 159 -0.97 -4.45 -16.68
N PRO A 160 -0.08 -5.34 -17.16
CA PRO A 160 0.00 -6.71 -16.66
C PRO A 160 0.46 -6.80 -15.20
N HIS A 161 1.25 -5.83 -14.71
CA HIS A 161 1.76 -5.78 -13.34
C HIS A 161 1.01 -4.77 -12.45
N ASN A 162 -0.26 -4.50 -12.77
CA ASN A 162 -1.10 -3.69 -11.88
C ASN A 162 -1.41 -4.44 -10.58
N ILE A 163 -1.58 -3.72 -9.48
CA ILE A 163 -1.78 -4.30 -8.14
C ILE A 163 -3.20 -4.12 -7.61
N LEU A 164 -4.08 -3.43 -8.33
CA LEU A 164 -5.38 -2.97 -7.83
C LEU A 164 -6.24 -4.11 -7.27
N ARG A 165 -6.39 -5.20 -8.03
CA ARG A 165 -7.16 -6.38 -7.59
C ARG A 165 -6.48 -7.09 -6.42
N MET A 166 -5.16 -7.25 -6.48
CA MET A 166 -4.41 -7.97 -5.43
C MET A 166 -4.44 -7.21 -4.11
N VAL A 167 -4.35 -5.88 -4.14
CA VAL A 167 -4.56 -5.02 -2.96
C VAL A 167 -5.98 -5.21 -2.43
N SER A 168 -7.01 -5.15 -3.30
CA SER A 168 -8.40 -5.38 -2.89
C SER A 168 -8.57 -6.71 -2.16
N ASP A 169 -8.10 -7.80 -2.77
CA ASP A 169 -8.27 -9.15 -2.25
C ASP A 169 -7.47 -9.36 -0.95
N THR A 170 -6.26 -8.77 -0.85
CA THR A 170 -5.39 -8.88 0.34
C THR A 170 -5.92 -8.08 1.54
N PHE A 171 -6.42 -6.86 1.32
CA PHE A 171 -6.82 -5.97 2.40
C PHE A 171 -8.30 -6.10 2.79
N ARG A 172 -9.14 -6.75 1.98
CA ARG A 172 -10.57 -6.96 2.26
C ARG A 172 -10.86 -7.63 3.61
N PRO A 173 -10.19 -8.72 4.02
CA PRO A 173 -10.51 -9.38 5.29
C PRO A 173 -9.98 -8.63 6.51
N ILE A 174 -9.14 -7.61 6.32
CA ILE A 174 -8.50 -6.88 7.40
C ILE A 174 -9.39 -5.72 7.84
N ASP A 175 -9.54 -5.57 9.15
CA ASP A 175 -10.21 -4.45 9.81
C ASP A 175 -9.67 -3.12 9.25
N HIS A 176 -10.59 -2.25 8.81
CA HIS A 176 -10.25 -0.99 8.15
C HIS A 176 -9.38 -0.07 9.00
N ASN A 177 -9.53 -0.14 10.32
CA ASN A 177 -8.75 0.67 11.25
C ASN A 177 -7.33 0.14 11.48
N TYR A 178 -7.08 -1.12 11.08
CA TYR A 178 -5.83 -1.83 11.35
C TYR A 178 -5.14 -2.29 10.08
N LYS A 179 -5.30 -1.51 9.00
CA LYS A 179 -4.56 -1.74 7.77
C LYS A 179 -4.07 -0.45 7.15
N ALA A 180 -2.87 -0.49 6.58
CA ALA A 180 -2.28 0.67 5.93
C ALA A 180 -1.43 0.24 4.72
N PHE A 181 -1.55 1.01 3.64
CA PHE A 181 -0.58 1.03 2.55
C PHE A 181 0.26 2.29 2.72
N VAL A 182 1.57 2.13 2.88
CA VAL A 182 2.47 3.20 3.26
C VAL A 182 3.54 3.37 2.20
N PHE A 183 3.84 4.61 1.84
CA PHE A 183 5.00 4.93 1.02
C PHE A 183 5.82 6.06 1.62
N ARG A 184 7.10 6.15 1.25
CA ARG A 184 7.99 7.22 1.73
C ARG A 184 8.24 8.31 0.71
N GLN A 185 8.32 7.96 -0.58
CA GLN A 185 8.66 8.90 -1.65
C GLN A 185 7.73 8.73 -2.85
N ILE A 186 7.55 9.79 -3.64
CA ILE A 186 6.86 9.67 -4.92
C ILE A 186 7.72 8.87 -5.90
N TYR A 187 7.10 7.97 -6.64
CA TYR A 187 7.75 7.26 -7.73
C TYR A 187 8.37 8.25 -8.72
N GLN A 188 9.62 8.02 -9.12
CA GLN A 188 10.40 9.04 -9.82
C GLN A 188 9.73 9.52 -11.11
N GLN A 189 9.10 8.61 -11.87
CA GLN A 189 8.43 8.96 -13.13
C GLN A 189 7.09 9.68 -12.94
N ASP A 190 6.56 9.68 -11.71
CA ASP A 190 5.31 10.35 -11.37
C ASP A 190 5.54 11.76 -10.80
N GLN A 191 6.79 12.18 -10.65
CA GLN A 191 7.15 13.51 -10.11
C GLN A 191 6.71 14.65 -11.03
N ASP A 192 6.68 14.40 -12.34
CA ASP A 192 6.28 15.39 -13.35
C ASP A 192 4.77 15.37 -13.63
N LEU A 193 4.02 14.41 -13.06
CA LEU A 193 2.56 14.39 -13.21
C LEU A 193 1.94 15.60 -12.52
N ASP A 194 0.81 16.08 -13.02
CA ASP A 194 0.05 17.06 -12.28
C ASP A 194 -0.42 16.44 -10.94
N PRO A 195 -0.39 17.21 -9.82
CA PRO A 195 -0.72 16.67 -8.51
C PRO A 195 -2.11 16.02 -8.42
N GLN A 196 -3.08 16.52 -9.20
CA GLN A 196 -4.45 16.03 -9.19
C GLN A 196 -4.57 14.65 -9.86
N SER A 197 -3.96 14.46 -11.03
CA SER A 197 -3.90 13.16 -11.70
C SER A 197 -3.16 12.12 -10.87
N LEU A 198 -2.11 12.50 -10.14
CA LEU A 198 -1.42 11.60 -9.24
C LEU A 198 -2.33 11.17 -8.07
N LEU A 199 -3.04 12.12 -7.48
CA LEU A 199 -4.02 11.84 -6.42
C LEU A 199 -5.16 10.93 -6.92
N GLU A 200 -5.69 11.20 -8.11
CA GLU A 200 -6.71 10.36 -8.75
C GLU A 200 -6.20 8.94 -9.02
N ALA A 201 -4.96 8.78 -9.47
CA ALA A 201 -4.34 7.46 -9.62
C ALA A 201 -4.27 6.73 -8.27
N TRP A 202 -3.82 7.40 -7.21
CA TRP A 202 -3.76 6.84 -5.86
C TRP A 202 -5.14 6.47 -5.29
N HIS A 203 -6.19 7.23 -5.60
CA HIS A 203 -7.56 6.90 -5.22
C HIS A 203 -8.08 5.60 -5.85
N GLN A 204 -7.46 5.10 -6.93
CA GLN A 204 -7.84 3.82 -7.52
C GLN A 204 -7.52 2.62 -6.62
N LEU A 205 -6.57 2.74 -5.69
CA LEU A 205 -6.33 1.67 -4.70
C LEU A 205 -7.64 1.41 -3.95
N PRO A 206 -8.17 0.18 -3.89
CA PRO A 206 -9.47 -0.05 -3.27
C PRO A 206 -9.35 -0.30 -1.75
N ASN A 207 -10.20 0.36 -0.96
CA ASN A 207 -10.49 0.01 0.44
C ASN A 207 -9.26 -0.15 1.36
N VAL A 208 -8.20 0.64 1.14
CA VAL A 208 -7.00 0.68 1.99
C VAL A 208 -6.57 2.13 2.20
N PRO A 209 -6.32 2.58 3.44
CA PRO A 209 -5.70 3.88 3.69
C PRO A 209 -4.32 3.95 3.04
N LEU A 210 -4.07 5.00 2.25
CA LEU A 210 -2.77 5.23 1.64
C LEU A 210 -2.09 6.36 2.40
N LEU A 211 -0.96 6.09 3.05
CA LEU A 211 -0.24 7.06 3.85
C LEU A 211 1.15 7.37 3.29
N CYS A 212 1.51 8.64 3.25
CA CYS A 212 2.88 9.09 3.02
C CYS A 212 3.57 9.25 4.39
N CYS A 213 4.63 8.48 4.63
CA CYS A 213 5.41 8.52 5.87
C CYS A 213 6.86 8.96 5.60
N ASP A 214 7.20 10.16 6.06
CA ASP A 214 8.53 10.78 5.97
C ASP A 214 9.11 11.09 7.36
N THR A 215 10.15 11.93 7.41
CA THR A 215 10.83 12.32 8.66
C THR A 215 9.98 13.20 9.59
N ASN A 216 8.89 13.77 9.10
CA ASN A 216 7.99 14.65 9.82
C ASN A 216 6.75 13.92 10.34
N GLY A 217 6.36 12.79 9.73
CA GLY A 217 5.22 12.01 10.19
C GLY A 217 4.58 11.19 9.08
N CYS A 218 3.43 10.61 9.40
CA CYS A 218 2.58 9.89 8.45
C CYS A 218 1.31 10.71 8.18
N ARG A 219 0.97 10.91 6.90
CA ARG A 219 -0.19 11.67 6.45
C ARG A 219 -1.04 10.84 5.50
N ASP A 220 -2.36 10.94 5.64
CA ASP A 220 -3.31 10.26 4.75
C ASP A 220 -3.38 10.98 3.39
N CYS A 221 -3.20 10.21 2.33
CA CYS A 221 -3.25 10.64 0.94
C CYS A 221 -4.60 10.35 0.25
N ARG A 222 -5.57 9.77 0.95
CA ARG A 222 -6.93 9.56 0.40
C ARG A 222 -7.91 10.67 0.70
N GLY A 223 -7.61 11.57 1.64
CA GLY A 223 -8.35 12.80 1.91
C GLY A 223 -9.87 12.71 1.69
N ASN A 224 -10.60 12.11 2.63
CA ASN A 224 -12.06 12.29 2.69
C ASN A 224 -12.45 13.56 3.47
N ASP A 225 -11.48 14.37 3.91
CA ASP A 225 -11.79 15.59 4.64
C ASP A 225 -12.47 16.58 3.70
N PRO A 226 -13.70 17.04 3.99
CA PRO A 226 -14.45 18.02 3.20
C PRO A 226 -13.85 19.44 3.29
N SER A 227 -12.59 19.56 3.70
CA SER A 227 -11.88 20.82 3.80
C SER A 227 -11.57 21.37 2.39
N PRO A 228 -11.80 22.67 2.13
CA PRO A 228 -11.39 23.31 0.88
C PRO A 228 -9.87 23.51 0.75
N GLU A 229 -9.10 23.09 1.77
CA GLU A 229 -7.64 23.08 1.72
C GLU A 229 -7.15 21.97 0.78
N PRO A 230 -6.09 22.20 -0.03
CA PRO A 230 -5.39 21.11 -0.72
C PRO A 230 -5.14 19.98 0.29
N SER A 231 -5.42 18.73 -0.10
CA SER A 231 -5.17 17.60 0.81
C SER A 231 -3.73 17.73 1.36
N ALA A 232 -3.51 17.50 2.66
CA ALA A 232 -2.18 17.63 3.25
C ALA A 232 -1.12 16.79 2.49
N CYS A 233 -1.57 15.77 1.76
CA CYS A 233 -0.77 14.99 0.83
C CYS A 233 -0.39 15.75 -0.46
N LEU A 234 -1.24 16.62 -1.03
CA LEU A 234 -0.88 17.49 -2.16
C LEU A 234 0.22 18.50 -1.81
N ASP A 235 0.18 19.08 -0.62
CA ASP A 235 1.25 19.98 -0.16
C ASP A 235 2.55 19.22 0.07
N GLU A 236 2.47 18.00 0.59
CA GLU A 236 3.63 17.13 0.68
C GLU A 236 4.14 16.73 -0.71
N ILE A 237 3.26 16.41 -1.66
CA ILE A 237 3.64 16.13 -3.05
C ILE A 237 4.46 17.29 -3.63
N ARG A 238 4.03 18.54 -3.37
CA ARG A 238 4.76 19.73 -3.79
C ARG A 238 6.11 19.87 -3.06
N ALA A 239 6.14 19.68 -1.74
CA ALA A 239 7.35 19.79 -0.93
C ALA A 239 8.40 18.73 -1.33
N MET A 240 7.99 17.49 -1.55
CA MET A 240 8.87 16.41 -1.99
C MET A 240 9.49 16.65 -3.36
N ARG A 241 8.76 17.31 -4.27
CA ARG A 241 9.30 17.72 -5.58
C ARG A 241 10.35 18.82 -5.44
N GLN A 242 10.13 19.79 -4.55
CA GLN A 242 11.05 20.92 -4.34
C GLN A 242 12.42 20.49 -3.79
N LEU A 243 12.48 19.43 -2.98
CA LEU A 243 13.76 18.91 -2.46
C LEU A 243 14.67 18.29 -3.52
N LEU A 244 14.13 17.92 -4.69
CA LEU A 244 14.89 17.31 -5.79
C LEU A 244 15.34 18.33 -6.86
N HIS A 245 14.75 19.52 -6.84
CA HIS A 245 15.14 20.66 -7.66
C HIS A 245 15.43 21.86 -6.76
N PRO A 246 16.61 21.94 -6.12
CA PRO A 246 16.96 23.16 -5.40
C PRO A 246 16.91 24.31 -6.39
N SER A 247 16.06 25.32 -6.10
CA SER A 247 16.05 26.58 -6.84
C SER A 247 17.48 27.04 -7.04
N GLY A 248 17.87 27.15 -8.32
CA GLY A 248 19.21 27.54 -8.73
C GLY A 248 19.67 28.75 -7.93
N ARG A 249 20.75 28.57 -7.17
CA ARG A 249 21.46 29.67 -6.54
C ARG A 249 21.91 30.61 -7.67
N GLY A 250 21.60 31.89 -7.50
CA GLY A 250 21.57 32.91 -8.54
C GLY A 250 22.78 32.97 -9.46
N GLN A 251 22.47 33.35 -10.70
CA GLN A 251 23.36 34.18 -11.49
C GLN A 251 23.74 35.43 -10.66
N GLU A 252 24.98 35.48 -10.19
CA GLU A 252 25.65 36.75 -9.93
C GLU A 252 26.52 37.07 -11.14
N GLU A 253 26.18 38.22 -11.74
CA GLU A 253 26.92 39.11 -12.63
C GLU A 253 28.32 38.67 -13.12
N GLU A 254 28.34 38.31 -14.40
CA GLU A 254 29.16 38.93 -15.45
C GLU A 254 30.07 40.10 -15.01
N GLN A 255 31.39 39.86 -14.95
CA GLN A 255 32.41 40.85 -15.28
C GLN A 255 33.69 40.16 -15.80
N GLY A 256 33.84 40.18 -17.12
CA GLY A 256 35.09 40.43 -17.85
C GLY A 256 36.26 39.46 -17.70
N ALA A 257 36.45 38.58 -18.69
CA ALA A 257 37.78 38.28 -19.21
C ALA A 257 37.69 37.75 -20.65
N GLU A 258 38.16 38.61 -21.56
CA GLU A 258 38.35 38.43 -22.98
C GLU A 258 39.45 37.39 -23.27
N GLY A 259 39.21 36.46 -24.20
CA GLY A 259 40.19 35.46 -24.62
C GLY A 259 39.73 34.54 -25.75
N ARG A 260 39.95 34.99 -26.99
CA ARG A 260 40.24 34.23 -28.24
C ARG A 260 40.79 32.80 -28.00
N ALA A 261 40.60 31.77 -28.83
CA ALA A 261 40.10 31.61 -30.20
C ALA A 261 39.90 30.11 -30.51
N GLU A 262 39.19 29.82 -31.62
CA GLU A 262 39.31 28.64 -32.52
C GLU A 262 38.96 27.24 -31.96
N ASP A 263 38.43 26.27 -32.69
CA ASP A 263 37.80 26.10 -34.02
C ASP A 263 37.32 24.62 -34.06
N VAL A 264 36.45 24.30 -35.01
CA VAL A 264 36.14 22.96 -35.56
C VAL A 264 35.19 22.03 -34.78
N GLY A 265 34.05 21.69 -35.42
CA GLY A 265 33.35 20.45 -35.09
C GLY A 265 31.88 20.32 -35.48
N GLU A 266 31.49 20.72 -36.69
CA GLU A 266 30.17 20.43 -37.24
C GLU A 266 29.98 18.93 -37.51
N SER A 267 29.00 18.30 -36.84
CA SER A 267 28.25 17.20 -37.47
C SER A 267 26.87 16.98 -36.86
N ARG A 268 25.88 17.36 -37.66
CA ARG A 268 24.44 17.14 -37.49
C ARG A 268 24.12 15.64 -37.53
N GLY A 269 23.61 15.12 -36.42
CA GLY A 269 22.90 13.84 -36.36
C GLY A 269 21.39 14.04 -36.48
N HIS A 270 20.82 13.64 -37.61
CA HIS A 270 19.40 13.64 -37.94
C HIS A 270 18.51 12.98 -36.87
N LEU A 271 17.55 13.74 -36.34
CA LEU A 271 16.32 13.22 -35.73
C LEU A 271 15.46 12.60 -36.84
N ARG A 272 15.44 11.26 -36.90
CA ARG A 272 14.51 10.51 -37.74
C ARG A 272 13.10 10.59 -37.14
N ARG A 273 12.17 11.05 -37.99
CA ARG A 273 10.73 10.76 -37.94
C ARG A 273 10.50 9.29 -37.58
N PHE A 274 9.76 9.02 -36.51
CA PHE A 274 9.04 7.76 -36.38
C PHE A 274 7.80 7.83 -37.26
N GLY A 275 7.85 7.05 -38.34
CA GLY A 275 6.72 6.78 -39.21
C GLY A 275 5.68 5.92 -38.52
N GLU A 276 4.47 6.10 -39.00
CA GLU A 276 3.26 5.31 -38.79
C GLU A 276 3.57 3.80 -38.81
N MET A 277 3.04 3.07 -37.82
CA MET A 277 2.88 1.62 -37.93
C MET A 277 1.45 1.30 -38.37
N PRO A 278 1.27 0.35 -39.30
CA PRO A 278 -0.02 0.01 -39.86
C PRO A 278 -0.87 -0.82 -38.90
N SER A 279 -2.16 -0.54 -38.93
CA SER A 279 -3.24 -1.34 -38.36
C SER A 279 -3.15 -2.79 -38.83
N VAL A 280 -2.97 -3.72 -37.88
CA VAL A 280 -3.22 -5.14 -38.13
C VAL A 280 -4.67 -5.43 -37.80
N ALA A 281 -5.44 -5.70 -38.85
CA ALA A 281 -6.80 -6.19 -38.76
C ALA A 281 -6.81 -7.60 -38.13
N VAL A 282 -7.55 -7.77 -37.04
CA VAL A 282 -7.89 -9.07 -36.49
C VAL A 282 -9.12 -9.58 -37.23
N SER A 283 -8.93 -10.60 -38.05
CA SER A 283 -10.00 -11.30 -38.76
C SER A 283 -10.78 -12.19 -37.80
N PHE A 284 -12.11 -12.01 -37.80
CA PHE A 284 -13.07 -12.96 -37.27
C PHE A 284 -13.00 -14.28 -38.02
N CYS A 285 -13.04 -15.40 -37.28
CA CYS A 285 -13.56 -16.66 -37.80
C CYS A 285 -14.61 -17.18 -36.82
N SER A 286 -15.86 -17.14 -37.29
CA SER A 286 -16.98 -17.90 -36.75
C SER A 286 -16.73 -19.41 -36.92
N GLY A 287 -17.13 -20.19 -35.92
CA GLY A 287 -17.09 -21.64 -35.95
C GLY A 287 -18.11 -22.20 -34.97
N ASP A 288 -19.37 -22.12 -35.37
CA ASP A 288 -20.52 -22.77 -34.73
C ASP A 288 -20.51 -24.27 -35.07
N LYS A 289 -20.78 -25.15 -34.08
CA LYS A 289 -21.48 -26.45 -34.20
C LYS A 289 -21.50 -27.25 -32.89
N SER A 290 -22.62 -27.09 -32.16
CA SER A 290 -23.57 -28.14 -31.74
C SER A 290 -23.10 -29.54 -31.23
N HIS A 291 -23.43 -29.78 -29.93
CA HIS A 291 -24.00 -30.99 -29.27
C HIS A 291 -23.16 -32.29 -29.05
N PRO A 292 -23.54 -33.17 -28.09
CA PRO A 292 -24.49 -33.07 -26.97
C PRO A 292 -23.96 -33.51 -25.58
N MET A 293 -24.85 -33.39 -24.59
CA MET A 293 -24.77 -33.84 -23.19
C MET A 293 -24.48 -35.34 -23.02
N THR A 294 -23.78 -35.68 -21.93
CA THR A 294 -24.02 -36.91 -21.17
C THR A 294 -24.00 -36.60 -19.69
N GLU A 295 -25.07 -37.04 -19.04
CA GLU A 295 -25.33 -37.04 -17.60
C GLU A 295 -24.43 -38.04 -16.85
N ASP A 296 -24.58 -38.00 -15.52
CA ASP A 296 -24.24 -39.02 -14.53
C ASP A 296 -22.82 -39.06 -13.93
N ALA A 297 -22.70 -38.51 -12.71
CA ALA A 297 -22.33 -39.31 -11.53
C ALA A 297 -22.53 -38.51 -10.24
N VAL A 298 -23.67 -38.74 -9.59
CA VAL A 298 -23.90 -38.51 -8.17
C VAL A 298 -23.43 -39.76 -7.42
N TRP A 299 -22.49 -39.66 -6.48
CA TRP A 299 -22.40 -40.59 -5.33
C TRP A 299 -21.81 -39.91 -4.07
N PHE A 300 -22.71 -39.67 -3.13
CA PHE A 300 -22.67 -39.90 -1.67
C PHE A 300 -21.54 -39.37 -0.75
N LEU A 301 -22.02 -38.55 0.20
CA LEU A 301 -21.54 -38.37 1.57
C LEU A 301 -21.45 -39.69 2.35
N ALA A 302 -20.38 -39.90 3.12
CA ALA A 302 -20.41 -40.56 4.45
C ALA A 302 -19.06 -40.47 5.20
N LEU A 303 -19.04 -39.68 6.28
CA LEU A 303 -18.32 -39.94 7.54
C LEU A 303 -19.42 -40.03 8.63
N PRO A 304 -19.19 -40.51 9.88
CA PRO A 304 -18.01 -41.15 10.48
C PRO A 304 -18.34 -42.48 11.21
N GLY A 305 -17.34 -43.20 11.71
CA GLY A 305 -17.56 -44.32 12.63
C GLY A 305 -16.29 -44.91 13.28
N ARG A 306 -15.93 -44.41 14.47
CA ARG A 306 -15.34 -45.19 15.57
C ARG A 306 -16.48 -45.40 16.60
N PRO A 307 -16.59 -46.54 17.30
CA PRO A 307 -15.61 -46.90 18.35
C PRO A 307 -15.33 -48.42 18.51
N GLY A 308 -14.25 -48.71 19.24
CA GLY A 308 -13.77 -50.03 19.64
C GLY A 308 -12.35 -49.91 20.17
#